data_AF-A0AAV5RDQ3-F1
#
_entry.id   AF-A0AAV5RDQ3-F1
#
_cell.length_a   1.000
_cell.length_b   1.000
_cell.length_c   1.000
_cell.angle_alpha   90.00
_cell.angle_beta   90.00
_cell.angle_gamma   90.00
#
_symmetry.space_group_name_H-M   'P 1'
#
loop_
_entity.id
_entity.type
_entity.pdbx_description
1 polymer ?
#
loop_
_entity_poly.entity_id
_entity_poly.type
_entity_poly.pdbx_seq_one_letter_code
_entity_poly.pdbx_strand_id
1 'polypeptide(L)'
;MVAELAESICFELPVRVVNVSNAIDAVGGAPEISRFASDATFMKEPEGLELRLRNDKFHHPIKSMPVRTKNIVIQVSIPYRYRLNNSLQKSLSFAEASDAGTTIVRPKYVVNHTHRFREMADFQYYTGDSKFALEMKRSVFAGNLDQIMRINLGLNSTNTPSINNDLLPPVKFSVNTQPFYYAYQQSPYVKLVDDASGERKLMNTAASSKVISNLLTWGDQVPSSPPSALSLQPKTSVQECIDALRQLFAERPSYTRRALQHKLGSVLSRQLKFSLPYVSYYYRSGPWRGAYIKYGVDPAKDRSMSKYQVEHFRITSDDSNKIQDQEVQGASSEYVFDGTAYPDAPMLQLIDIHEGFLEEYIETSDLRESVDESDGWYTEKTIAVIRKVLRSELVSLRDGKGALSNEQKFGLLNELML
;
A
#
# COMPACT_ATOMS: atom_id res chain seq x y z
N MET A 1 36.18 -13.80 45.28
CA MET A 1 35.41 -14.20 44.08
C MET A 1 34.15 -13.36 44.04
N VAL A 2 34.05 -12.43 43.11
CA VAL A 2 32.80 -11.70 42.86
C VAL A 2 31.86 -12.72 42.24
N ALA A 3 30.78 -13.10 42.93
CA ALA A 3 29.81 -14.01 42.35
C ALA A 3 29.17 -13.33 41.14
N GLU A 4 29.43 -13.86 39.95
CA GLU A 4 28.75 -13.41 38.74
C GLU A 4 27.25 -13.67 38.89
N LEU A 5 26.45 -12.62 38.75
CA LEU A 5 25.00 -12.71 38.83
C LEU A 5 24.47 -13.35 37.55
N ALA A 6 23.48 -14.23 37.68
CA ALA A 6 22.84 -14.85 36.52
C ALA A 6 22.16 -13.80 35.63
N GLU A 7 22.35 -13.93 34.32
CA GLU A 7 21.70 -13.09 33.33
C GLU A 7 20.25 -13.51 33.11
N SER A 8 19.39 -12.52 32.83
CA SER A 8 17.96 -12.73 32.64
C SER A 8 17.36 -11.75 31.63
N ILE A 9 16.18 -12.09 31.13
CA ILE A 9 15.36 -11.27 30.25
C ILE A 9 14.12 -10.83 31.04
N CYS A 10 13.72 -9.57 30.87
CA CYS A 10 12.54 -9.00 31.50
C CYS A 10 11.44 -8.72 30.46
N PHE A 11 10.19 -8.98 30.83
CA PHE A 11 9.00 -8.62 30.05
C PHE A 11 8.23 -7.54 30.79
N GLU A 12 8.18 -6.34 30.23
CA GLU A 12 7.43 -5.20 30.77
C GLU A 12 6.03 -5.22 30.17
N LEU A 13 5.14 -6.02 30.76
CA LEU A 13 3.76 -6.17 30.30
C LEU A 13 2.93 -4.91 30.63
N PRO A 14 2.07 -4.43 29.70
CA PRO A 14 1.24 -3.24 29.91
C PRO A 14 -0.02 -3.54 30.76
N VAL A 15 -0.06 -4.69 31.44
CA VAL A 15 -1.21 -5.19 32.19
C VAL A 15 -0.80 -5.56 33.62
N ARG A 16 -1.76 -5.51 34.55
CA ARG A 16 -1.54 -6.00 35.91
C ARG A 16 -1.56 -7.52 35.93
N VAL A 17 -0.39 -8.13 36.11
CA VAL A 17 -0.26 -9.59 36.22
C VAL A 17 -0.75 -10.06 37.60
N VAL A 18 -1.85 -10.83 37.61
CA VAL A 18 -2.35 -11.54 38.79
C VAL A 18 -2.01 -13.03 38.72
N ASN A 19 -2.19 -13.64 37.54
CA ASN A 19 -1.82 -15.02 37.27
C ASN A 19 -0.66 -15.05 36.28
N VAL A 20 0.48 -15.58 36.72
CA VAL A 20 1.71 -15.65 35.92
C VAL A 20 1.58 -16.61 34.75
N SER A 21 0.88 -17.73 34.91
CA SER A 21 0.65 -18.71 33.83
C SER A 21 -0.12 -18.08 32.68
N ASN A 22 -1.21 -17.36 32.96
CA ASN A 22 -1.98 -16.67 31.93
C ASN A 22 -1.14 -15.58 31.22
N ALA A 23 -0.25 -14.91 31.95
CA ALA A 23 0.63 -13.90 31.36
C ALA A 23 1.69 -14.51 30.43
N ILE A 24 2.20 -15.71 30.78
CA ILE A 24 3.10 -16.49 29.93
C ILE A 24 2.36 -16.97 28.67
N ASP A 25 1.14 -17.51 28.83
CA ASP A 25 0.33 -17.98 27.70
C ASP A 25 -0.07 -16.84 26.76
N ALA A 26 -0.34 -15.65 27.31
CA ALA A 26 -0.67 -14.45 26.53
C ALA A 26 0.45 -14.00 25.59
N VAL A 27 1.71 -14.35 25.84
CA VAL A 27 2.86 -14.04 24.96
C VAL A 27 3.33 -15.24 24.12
N GLY A 28 2.49 -16.27 23.97
CA GLY A 28 2.79 -17.47 23.18
C GLY A 28 3.26 -18.68 24.00
N GLY A 29 3.31 -18.56 25.32
CA GLY A 29 3.69 -19.64 26.22
C GLY A 29 5.20 -19.78 26.43
N ALA A 30 5.58 -20.74 27.27
CA ALA A 30 6.99 -21.02 27.59
C ALA A 30 7.86 -21.35 26.35
N PRO A 31 7.38 -22.12 25.35
CA PRO A 31 8.20 -22.43 24.16
C PRO A 31 8.57 -21.19 23.36
N GLU A 32 7.62 -20.26 23.18
CA GLU A 32 7.85 -19.04 22.42
C GLU A 32 8.85 -18.14 23.15
N ILE A 33 8.67 -17.96 24.47
CA ILE A 33 9.62 -17.22 25.32
C ILE A 33 11.02 -17.85 25.25
N SER A 34 11.13 -19.17 25.31
CA SER A 34 12.41 -19.88 25.24
C SER A 34 13.06 -19.76 23.87
N ARG A 35 12.30 -19.86 22.76
CA ARG A 35 12.80 -19.65 21.39
C ARG A 35 13.42 -18.27 21.29
N PHE A 36 12.66 -17.25 21.67
CA PHE A 36 13.14 -15.87 21.69
C PHE A 36 14.34 -15.67 22.61
N ALA A 37 14.39 -16.33 23.78
CA ALA A 37 15.52 -16.23 24.69
C ALA A 37 16.79 -16.96 24.20
N SER A 38 16.66 -17.93 23.29
CA SER A 38 17.79 -18.71 22.75
C SER A 38 18.40 -18.13 21.49
N ASP A 39 17.66 -17.34 20.72
CA ASP A 39 18.13 -16.77 19.46
C ASP A 39 19.16 -15.66 19.71
N ALA A 40 20.45 -16.01 19.62
CA ALA A 40 21.59 -15.07 19.68
C ALA A 40 21.52 -13.94 18.62
N THR A 41 20.59 -14.07 17.66
CA THR A 41 20.20 -13.10 16.62
C THR A 41 19.08 -12.14 17.04
N PHE A 42 18.93 -11.84 18.34
CA PHE A 42 18.06 -10.80 18.91
C PHE A 42 18.04 -9.43 18.18
N MET A 43 18.99 -9.18 17.29
CA MET A 43 19.18 -7.91 16.57
C MET A 43 18.89 -7.96 15.07
N LYS A 44 18.69 -9.15 14.47
CA LYS A 44 18.46 -9.28 13.01
C LYS A 44 17.01 -9.54 12.62
N GLU A 45 16.20 -10.12 13.50
CA GLU A 45 14.78 -10.30 13.25
C GLU A 45 13.96 -9.25 14.04
N PRO A 46 13.24 -8.35 13.36
CA PRO A 46 12.44 -7.30 14.00
C PRO A 46 11.14 -7.82 14.62
N GLU A 47 10.88 -9.13 14.60
CA GLU A 47 9.65 -9.72 15.10
C GLU A 47 9.76 -9.94 16.60
N GLY A 48 9.48 -8.93 17.42
CA GLY A 48 9.36 -9.13 18.86
C GLY A 48 8.15 -10.01 19.23
N LEU A 49 8.11 -10.47 20.49
CA LEU A 49 6.99 -11.26 21.02
C LEU A 49 5.62 -10.62 20.79
N GLU A 50 4.63 -11.47 20.52
CA GLU A 50 3.24 -11.09 20.33
C GLU A 50 2.44 -11.22 21.63
N LEU A 51 1.97 -10.10 22.19
CA LEU A 51 1.03 -10.10 23.30
C LEU A 51 -0.40 -10.21 22.78
N ARG A 52 -1.06 -11.32 23.12
CA ARG A 52 -2.47 -11.62 22.83
C ARG A 52 -3.30 -11.47 24.09
N LEU A 53 -4.15 -10.46 24.11
CA LEU A 53 -5.04 -10.20 25.25
C LEU A 53 -6.31 -11.06 25.22
N ARG A 54 -6.61 -11.69 24.08
CA ARG A 54 -7.80 -12.51 23.85
C ARG A 54 -7.41 -13.87 23.28
N ASN A 55 -8.11 -14.92 23.71
CA ASN A 55 -8.01 -16.25 23.11
C ASN A 55 -8.82 -16.32 21.81
N ASP A 56 -8.41 -15.54 20.80
CA ASP A 56 -8.99 -15.53 19.47
C ASP A 56 -7.85 -15.51 18.44
N LYS A 57 -7.91 -16.38 17.43
CA LYS A 57 -6.87 -16.47 16.41
C LYS A 57 -6.89 -15.26 15.46
N PHE A 58 -8.00 -14.54 15.39
CA PHE A 58 -8.15 -13.30 14.63
C PHE A 58 -7.84 -12.04 15.46
N HIS A 59 -7.40 -12.19 16.72
CA HIS A 59 -6.97 -11.05 17.51
C HIS A 59 -5.66 -10.50 16.95
N HIS A 60 -5.63 -9.20 16.64
CA HIS A 60 -4.39 -8.55 16.21
C HIS A 60 -3.51 -8.31 17.46
N PRO A 61 -2.35 -8.96 17.57
CA PRO A 61 -1.51 -8.89 18.77
C PRO A 61 -0.73 -7.58 18.85
N ILE A 62 -0.28 -7.26 20.06
CA ILE A 62 0.63 -6.12 20.31
C ILE A 62 2.05 -6.65 20.31
N LYS A 63 2.92 -6.13 19.44
CA LYS A 63 4.31 -6.59 19.37
C LYS A 63 5.17 -5.92 20.45
N SER A 64 6.11 -6.69 21.00
CA SER A 64 7.15 -6.16 21.87
C SER A 64 8.30 -5.57 21.06
N MET A 65 9.02 -4.63 21.66
CA MET A 65 10.32 -4.18 21.17
C MET A 65 11.38 -4.52 22.21
N PRO A 66 12.45 -5.25 21.85
CA PRO A 66 13.55 -5.54 22.76
C PRO A 66 14.38 -4.26 22.99
N VAL A 67 14.61 -3.93 24.26
CA VAL A 67 15.49 -2.82 24.64
C VAL A 67 16.62 -3.38 25.50
N ARG A 68 17.87 -3.11 25.09
CA ARG A 68 19.03 -3.50 25.89
C ARG A 68 19.07 -2.67 27.18
N THR A 69 19.17 -3.35 28.32
CA THR A 69 19.22 -2.76 29.65
C THR A 69 20.37 -3.37 30.45
N LYS A 70 20.71 -2.78 31.60
CA LYS A 70 21.64 -3.38 32.58
C LYS A 70 21.05 -3.23 33.98
N ASN A 71 19.78 -3.58 34.12
CA ASN A 71 19.05 -3.41 35.37
C ASN A 71 19.39 -4.57 36.31
N ILE A 72 19.44 -4.33 37.62
CA ILE A 72 19.67 -5.38 38.62
C ILE A 72 18.35 -5.69 39.31
N VAL A 73 17.97 -6.97 39.35
CA VAL A 73 16.82 -7.43 40.14
C VAL A 73 17.30 -7.76 41.54
N ILE A 74 16.70 -7.11 42.52
CA ILE A 74 17.05 -7.24 43.94
C ILE A 74 15.97 -8.04 44.64
N GLN A 75 16.37 -9.10 45.35
CA GLN A 75 15.50 -9.84 46.25
C GLN A 75 15.58 -9.21 47.64
N VAL A 76 14.43 -8.74 48.13
CA VAL A 76 14.27 -8.18 49.47
C VAL A 76 13.50 -9.16 50.33
N SER A 77 14.08 -9.59 51.44
CA SER A 77 13.43 -10.47 52.42
C SER A 77 13.05 -9.66 53.66
N ILE A 78 11.74 -9.54 53.91
CA ILE A 78 11.16 -8.79 55.02
C ILE A 78 10.41 -9.80 55.91
N PRO A 79 10.50 -9.71 57.26
CA PRO A 79 9.74 -10.57 58.14
C PRO A 79 8.23 -10.41 57.91
N TYR A 80 7.49 -11.54 57.96
CA TYR A 80 6.08 -11.62 57.56
C TYR A 80 5.19 -10.56 58.24
N ARG A 81 5.41 -10.31 59.54
CA ARG A 81 4.67 -9.33 60.35
C ARG A 81 4.74 -7.88 59.84
N TYR A 82 5.76 -7.55 59.03
CA TYR A 82 5.97 -6.20 58.50
C TYR A 82 5.65 -6.11 56.99
N ARG A 83 5.18 -7.20 56.38
CA ARG A 83 4.83 -7.24 54.95
C ARG A 83 3.43 -6.65 54.74
N LEU A 84 3.38 -5.51 54.06
CA LEU A 84 2.13 -4.88 53.62
C LEU A 84 1.86 -5.28 52.16
N ASN A 85 0.71 -5.92 51.91
CA ASN A 85 0.39 -6.58 50.63
C ASN A 85 0.44 -5.68 49.38
N ASN A 86 0.40 -4.35 49.53
CA ASN A 86 0.23 -3.42 48.41
C ASN A 86 1.41 -2.46 48.19
N SER A 87 2.45 -2.48 49.02
CA SER A 87 3.61 -1.60 48.81
C SER A 87 4.87 -2.10 49.52
N LEU A 88 5.91 -2.38 48.73
CA LEU A 88 7.24 -2.71 49.25
C LEU A 88 7.83 -1.53 50.04
N GLN A 89 7.67 -0.31 49.53
CA GLN A 89 8.20 0.90 50.16
C GLN A 89 7.62 1.11 51.57
N LYS A 90 6.29 0.95 51.72
CA LYS A 90 5.65 1.02 53.04
C LYS A 90 6.12 -0.11 53.96
N SER A 91 6.25 -1.32 53.43
CA SER A 91 6.73 -2.49 54.19
C SER A 91 8.16 -2.27 54.72
N LEU A 92 9.04 -1.68 53.90
CA LEU A 92 10.40 -1.32 54.29
C LEU A 92 10.41 -0.22 55.36
N SER A 93 9.67 0.88 55.15
CA SER A 93 9.60 1.96 56.13
C SER A 93 9.05 1.51 57.49
N PHE A 94 8.10 0.57 57.48
CA PHE A 94 7.51 0.03 58.71
C PHE A 94 8.46 -0.95 59.42
N ALA A 95 9.22 -1.74 58.67
CA ALA A 95 10.26 -2.59 59.21
C ALA A 95 11.41 -1.77 59.82
N GLU A 96 11.86 -0.70 59.14
CA GLU A 96 12.87 0.23 59.66
C GLU A 96 12.39 0.93 60.94
N ALA A 97 11.15 1.43 60.95
CA ALA A 97 10.60 2.13 62.12
C ALA A 97 10.36 1.22 63.35
N SER A 98 10.22 -0.09 63.14
CA SER A 98 9.88 -1.05 64.21
C SER A 98 11.08 -1.86 64.72
N ASP A 99 12.31 -1.49 64.33
CA ASP A 99 13.57 -2.19 64.63
C ASP A 99 13.46 -3.71 64.36
N ALA A 100 12.88 -4.02 63.19
CA ALA A 100 12.33 -5.30 62.79
C ALA A 100 13.35 -6.42 62.50
N GLY A 101 14.50 -6.49 63.17
CA GLY A 101 15.55 -7.43 62.77
C GLY A 101 16.04 -7.23 61.32
N THR A 102 17.01 -8.02 60.90
CA THR A 102 17.79 -7.73 59.69
C THR A 102 16.97 -7.96 58.41
N THR A 103 16.53 -6.87 57.76
CA THR A 103 16.06 -6.92 56.37
C THR A 103 17.22 -7.35 55.48
N ILE A 104 17.05 -8.42 54.72
CA ILE A 104 18.12 -8.95 53.87
C ILE A 104 17.86 -8.53 52.43
N VAL A 105 18.83 -7.80 51.86
CA VAL A 105 18.81 -7.32 50.48
C VAL A 105 19.92 -8.03 49.71
N ARG A 106 19.56 -8.75 48.63
CA ARG A 106 20.53 -9.47 47.79
C ARG A 106 20.27 -9.19 46.31
N PRO A 107 21.30 -8.84 45.52
CA PRO A 107 21.17 -8.86 44.07
C PRO A 107 20.97 -10.31 43.62
N LYS A 108 20.00 -10.54 42.74
CA LYS A 108 19.62 -11.89 42.28
C LYS A 108 19.92 -12.12 40.80
N TYR A 109 19.57 -11.15 39.96
CA TYR A 109 19.75 -11.25 38.51
C TYR A 109 20.22 -9.93 37.91
N VAL A 110 20.90 -10.02 36.77
CA VAL A 110 21.13 -8.89 35.86
C VAL A 110 20.21 -9.04 34.65
N VAL A 111 19.48 -7.98 34.32
CA VAL A 111 18.55 -7.93 33.19
C VAL A 111 19.22 -7.22 32.03
N ASN A 112 19.70 -8.02 31.09
CA ASN A 112 20.39 -7.54 29.90
C ASN A 112 19.43 -6.99 28.83
N HIS A 113 18.20 -7.49 28.81
CA HIS A 113 17.19 -7.07 27.86
C HIS A 113 15.82 -6.96 28.53
N THR A 114 15.09 -5.90 28.18
CA THR A 114 13.70 -5.69 28.58
C THR A 114 12.83 -5.56 27.34
N HIS A 115 11.85 -6.44 27.19
CA HIS A 115 10.83 -6.37 26.14
C HIS A 115 9.71 -5.44 26.58
N ARG A 116 9.45 -4.40 25.78
CA ARG A 116 8.44 -3.40 26.06
C ARG A 116 7.35 -3.41 25.00
N PHE A 117 6.10 -3.37 25.44
CA PHE A 117 4.94 -3.28 24.56
C PHE A 117 4.48 -1.82 24.49
N ARG A 118 5.14 -1.01 23.65
CA ARG A 118 4.83 0.42 23.48
C ARG A 118 3.94 0.73 22.29
N GLU A 119 3.73 -0.25 21.43
CA GLU A 119 2.84 -0.11 20.29
C GLU A 119 1.39 0.02 20.76
N MET A 120 0.61 0.81 20.02
CA MET A 120 -0.84 0.86 20.18
C MET A 120 -1.44 -0.45 19.70
N ALA A 121 -2.53 -0.87 20.34
CA ALA A 121 -3.34 -1.97 19.82
C ALA A 121 -3.91 -1.58 18.44
N ASP A 122 -3.81 -2.50 17.49
CA ASP A 122 -4.39 -2.33 16.16
C ASP A 122 -5.92 -2.40 16.21
N PHE A 123 -6.57 -1.93 15.14
CA PHE A 123 -8.00 -2.09 14.96
C PHE A 123 -8.36 -3.59 14.99
N GLN A 124 -9.45 -3.92 15.70
CA GLN A 124 -9.91 -5.29 15.84
C GLN A 124 -11.15 -5.48 14.98
N TYR A 125 -11.25 -6.63 14.33
CA TYR A 125 -12.42 -7.03 13.55
C TYR A 125 -13.12 -8.20 14.23
N TYR A 126 -14.44 -8.08 14.39
CA TYR A 126 -15.24 -9.16 14.96
C TYR A 126 -15.58 -10.19 13.87
N THR A 127 -15.22 -11.45 14.09
CA THR A 127 -15.45 -12.57 13.15
C THR A 127 -16.46 -13.59 13.65
N GLY A 128 -17.27 -13.25 14.67
CA GLY A 128 -18.17 -14.23 15.29
C GLY A 128 -19.41 -14.58 14.45
N ASP A 129 -19.78 -13.69 13.54
CA ASP A 129 -20.88 -13.76 12.58
C ASP A 129 -20.43 -14.24 11.18
N SER A 130 -19.12 -14.32 10.96
CA SER A 130 -18.53 -14.86 9.73
C SER A 130 -18.72 -16.38 9.67
N LYS A 131 -19.45 -16.85 8.65
CA LYS A 131 -19.67 -18.29 8.43
C LYS A 131 -18.35 -18.96 8.10
N PHE A 132 -17.55 -18.32 7.25
CA PHE A 132 -16.21 -18.78 6.88
C PHE A 132 -15.30 -18.90 8.11
N ALA A 133 -15.22 -17.86 8.95
CA ALA A 133 -14.37 -17.90 10.14
C ALA A 133 -14.81 -18.97 11.14
N LEU A 134 -16.11 -19.19 11.32
CA LEU A 134 -16.66 -20.24 12.18
C LEU A 134 -16.34 -21.64 11.65
N GLU A 135 -16.44 -21.85 10.34
CA GLU A 135 -16.08 -23.11 9.69
C GLU A 135 -14.58 -23.39 9.89
N MET A 136 -13.71 -22.43 9.60
CA MET A 136 -12.26 -22.55 9.82
C MET A 136 -11.90 -22.78 11.30
N LYS A 137 -12.64 -22.15 12.23
CA LYS A 137 -12.49 -22.39 13.68
C LYS A 137 -12.81 -23.84 14.07
N ARG A 138 -13.83 -24.45 13.48
CA ARG A 138 -14.26 -25.83 13.77
C ARG A 138 -13.44 -26.91 13.06
N SER A 139 -12.86 -26.58 11.91
CA SER A 139 -12.09 -27.50 11.07
C SER A 139 -10.59 -27.31 11.30
N VAL A 140 -9.95 -26.42 10.53
CA VAL A 140 -8.50 -26.22 10.45
C VAL A 140 -7.90 -25.83 11.79
N PHE A 141 -8.51 -24.88 12.51
CA PHE A 141 -7.94 -24.39 13.75
C PHE A 141 -8.05 -25.38 14.91
N ALA A 142 -9.03 -26.29 14.86
CA ALA A 142 -9.21 -27.37 15.82
C ALA A 142 -8.44 -28.64 15.44
N GLY A 143 -7.88 -28.71 14.22
CA GLY A 143 -7.22 -29.91 13.70
C GLY A 143 -8.18 -31.08 13.45
N ASN A 144 -9.47 -30.83 13.22
CA ASN A 144 -10.47 -31.87 13.00
C ASN A 144 -10.49 -32.30 11.54
N LEU A 145 -9.87 -33.45 11.24
CA LEU A 145 -9.74 -33.98 9.88
C LEU A 145 -11.08 -34.20 9.17
N ASP A 146 -12.09 -34.73 9.86
CA ASP A 146 -13.41 -35.00 9.26
C ASP A 146 -14.10 -33.71 8.80
N GLN A 147 -13.94 -32.62 9.56
CA GLN A 147 -14.48 -31.32 9.21
C GLN A 147 -13.66 -30.64 8.11
N ILE A 148 -12.34 -30.82 8.12
CA ILE A 148 -11.44 -30.28 7.07
C ILE A 148 -11.80 -30.86 5.71
N MET A 149 -12.08 -32.16 5.63
CA MET A 149 -12.47 -32.83 4.38
C MET A 149 -13.82 -32.37 3.82
N ARG A 150 -14.65 -31.72 4.64
CA ARG A 150 -15.98 -31.22 4.27
C ARG A 150 -15.99 -29.74 3.89
N ILE A 151 -14.85 -29.04 4.00
CA ILE A 151 -14.77 -27.62 3.68
C ILE A 151 -15.08 -27.42 2.19
N ASN A 152 -16.05 -26.56 1.91
CA ASN A 152 -16.38 -26.16 0.54
C ASN A 152 -16.11 -24.66 0.37
N LEU A 153 -15.04 -24.32 -0.35
CA LEU A 153 -14.61 -22.95 -0.57
C LEU A 153 -15.43 -22.21 -1.65
N GLY A 154 -16.44 -22.85 -2.24
CA GLY A 154 -17.32 -22.19 -3.22
C GLY A 154 -16.60 -21.69 -4.47
N LEU A 155 -15.43 -22.25 -4.80
CA LEU A 155 -14.56 -21.86 -5.92
C LEU A 155 -15.26 -21.91 -7.29
N ASN A 156 -16.38 -22.63 -7.38
CA ASN A 156 -17.16 -22.84 -8.62
C ASN A 156 -18.43 -21.97 -8.69
N SER A 157 -18.67 -21.09 -7.71
CA SER A 157 -19.88 -20.25 -7.70
C SER A 157 -19.64 -18.99 -8.53
N THR A 158 -20.35 -18.85 -9.65
CA THR A 158 -20.48 -17.61 -10.44
C THR A 158 -21.27 -16.55 -9.67
N ASN A 159 -20.88 -16.29 -8.42
CA ASN A 159 -21.67 -15.47 -7.51
C ASN A 159 -21.65 -14.00 -7.94
N THR A 160 -22.86 -13.52 -8.21
CA THR A 160 -23.21 -12.10 -8.17
C THR A 160 -22.61 -11.45 -6.92
N PRO A 161 -21.95 -10.28 -7.04
CA PRO A 161 -21.36 -9.61 -5.89
C PRO A 161 -22.45 -9.31 -4.85
N SER A 162 -22.39 -10.00 -3.71
CA SER A 162 -23.27 -9.74 -2.58
C SER A 162 -22.63 -8.66 -1.70
N ILE A 163 -23.45 -7.83 -1.05
CA ILE A 163 -22.96 -6.75 -0.17
C ILE A 163 -22.17 -7.31 1.04
N ASN A 164 -22.37 -8.59 1.39
CA ASN A 164 -21.72 -9.27 2.51
C ASN A 164 -20.90 -10.48 2.03
N ASN A 165 -19.83 -10.25 1.29
CA ASN A 165 -18.94 -11.31 0.78
C ASN A 165 -18.09 -12.02 1.85
N ASP A 166 -18.49 -12.00 3.14
CA ASP A 166 -17.82 -12.65 4.28
C ASP A 166 -16.27 -12.56 4.23
N LEU A 167 -15.78 -11.36 3.89
CA LEU A 167 -14.36 -11.12 3.69
C LEU A 167 -13.65 -11.10 5.04
N LEU A 168 -12.54 -11.84 5.14
CA LEU A 168 -11.69 -11.80 6.32
C LEU A 168 -10.91 -10.47 6.41
N PRO A 169 -10.64 -10.00 7.64
CA PRO A 169 -9.84 -8.80 7.84
C PRO A 169 -8.39 -9.00 7.38
N PRO A 170 -7.70 -7.93 6.95
CA PRO A 170 -6.25 -7.97 6.76
C PRO A 170 -5.54 -8.27 8.08
N VAL A 171 -4.32 -8.82 8.02
CA VAL A 171 -3.51 -9.16 9.21
C VAL A 171 -3.15 -7.93 10.05
N LYS A 172 -3.07 -6.75 9.42
CA LYS A 172 -2.81 -5.47 10.08
C LYS A 172 -3.66 -4.38 9.43
N PHE A 173 -4.41 -3.62 10.21
CA PHE A 173 -5.18 -2.48 9.73
C PHE A 173 -4.35 -1.20 9.79
N SER A 174 -3.66 -0.95 10.91
CA SER A 174 -2.83 0.23 11.10
C SER A 174 -1.37 -0.06 10.78
N VAL A 175 -0.85 0.59 9.74
CA VAL A 175 0.59 0.56 9.46
C VAL A 175 1.36 1.32 10.55
N ASN A 176 0.76 2.37 11.11
CA ASN A 176 1.34 3.19 12.17
C ASN A 176 1.08 2.57 13.56
N THR A 177 2.14 2.19 14.25
CA THR A 177 2.04 1.55 15.58
C THR A 177 2.22 2.52 16.73
N GLN A 178 2.60 3.77 16.46
CA GLN A 178 2.80 4.81 17.47
C GLN A 178 1.75 5.92 17.34
N PRO A 179 1.32 6.51 18.46
CA PRO A 179 0.42 7.64 18.44
C PRO A 179 1.10 8.84 17.79
N PHE A 180 0.41 9.50 16.87
CA PHE A 180 0.86 10.78 16.35
C PHE A 180 0.72 11.85 17.43
N TYR A 181 1.83 12.46 17.84
CA TYR A 181 1.84 13.51 18.86
C TYR A 181 1.38 14.84 18.25
N TYR A 182 0.06 15.01 18.11
CA TYR A 182 -0.54 16.22 17.55
C TYR A 182 -0.37 17.46 18.45
N ALA A 183 -0.31 17.26 19.77
CA ALA A 183 -0.20 18.32 20.79
C ALA A 183 -1.25 19.46 20.65
N TYR A 184 -2.38 19.19 20.00
CA TYR A 184 -3.41 20.19 19.68
C TYR A 184 -2.88 21.42 18.95
N GLN A 185 -1.79 21.28 18.18
CA GLN A 185 -1.20 22.39 17.44
C GLN A 185 -2.04 22.75 16.22
N GLN A 186 -2.24 24.06 15.99
CA GLN A 186 -2.91 24.53 14.79
C GLN A 186 -2.10 24.12 13.55
N SER A 187 -2.78 23.57 12.54
CA SER A 187 -2.12 23.23 11.28
C SER A 187 -1.54 24.50 10.65
N PRO A 188 -0.26 24.51 10.22
CA PRO A 188 0.37 25.67 9.59
C PRO A 188 -0.29 26.08 8.26
N TYR A 189 -1.13 25.21 7.69
CA TYR A 189 -1.83 25.44 6.44
C TYR A 189 -3.22 26.08 6.61
N VAL A 190 -3.68 26.28 7.84
CA VAL A 190 -4.95 26.98 8.10
C VAL A 190 -4.65 28.47 8.32
N LYS A 191 -5.04 29.29 7.35
CA LYS A 191 -4.90 30.75 7.42
C LYS A 191 -6.26 31.40 7.64
N LEU A 192 -6.27 32.51 8.36
CA LEU A 192 -7.41 33.41 8.42
C LEU A 192 -7.43 34.23 7.14
N VAL A 193 -8.53 34.14 6.40
CA VAL A 193 -8.79 34.91 5.19
C VAL A 193 -10.09 35.68 5.41
N ASP A 194 -10.05 36.99 5.23
CA ASP A 194 -11.26 37.80 5.23
C ASP A 194 -12.02 37.59 3.92
N ASP A 195 -13.30 37.20 4.00
CA ASP A 195 -14.17 37.04 2.84
C ASP A 195 -14.50 38.41 2.23
N ALA A 196 -15.05 38.43 1.01
CA ALA A 196 -15.42 39.68 0.32
C ALA A 196 -16.47 40.52 1.11
N SER A 197 -17.14 39.91 2.09
CA SER A 197 -18.07 40.53 3.04
C SER A 197 -17.43 41.07 4.32
N GLY A 198 -16.11 40.91 4.49
CA GLY A 198 -15.38 41.32 5.71
C GLY A 198 -15.44 40.31 6.86
N GLU A 199 -16.03 39.12 6.67
CA GLU A 199 -16.03 38.07 7.69
C GLU A 199 -14.76 37.21 7.65
N ARG A 200 -14.18 36.96 8.83
CA ARG A 200 -13.00 36.10 9.00
C ARG A 200 -13.34 34.64 8.83
N LYS A 201 -12.86 34.01 7.76
CA LYS A 201 -12.96 32.56 7.55
C LYS A 201 -11.60 31.88 7.70
N LEU A 202 -11.60 30.73 8.35
CA LEU A 202 -10.45 29.82 8.35
C LEU A 202 -10.43 29.05 7.03
N MET A 203 -9.44 29.32 6.19
CA MET A 203 -9.25 28.60 4.93
C MET A 203 -7.98 27.75 5.02
N ASN A 204 -8.13 26.46 4.74
CA ASN A 204 -6.99 25.56 4.59
C ASN A 204 -6.38 25.77 3.19
N THR A 205 -5.21 26.41 3.13
CA THR A 205 -4.51 26.69 1.87
C THR A 205 -3.92 25.44 1.21
N ALA A 206 -3.74 24.35 1.97
CA ALA A 206 -3.29 23.07 1.44
C ALA A 206 -4.46 22.18 0.98
N ALA A 207 -5.71 22.58 1.21
CA ALA A 207 -6.86 21.80 0.73
C ALA A 207 -6.87 21.80 -0.80
N SER A 208 -6.78 20.62 -1.41
CA SER A 208 -6.88 20.48 -2.85
C SER A 208 -8.25 20.94 -3.33
N SER A 209 -8.28 21.79 -4.35
CA SER A 209 -9.54 22.15 -5.02
C SER A 209 -10.20 20.90 -5.59
N LYS A 210 -11.50 20.74 -5.30
CA LYS A 210 -12.32 19.67 -5.87
C LYS A 210 -12.41 19.89 -7.38
N VAL A 211 -11.98 18.91 -8.15
CA VAL A 211 -12.09 18.93 -9.62
C VAL A 211 -13.22 18.00 -10.00
N ILE A 212 -14.22 18.54 -10.67
CA ILE A 212 -15.36 17.80 -11.19
C ILE A 212 -14.94 17.28 -12.56
N SER A 213 -14.95 15.97 -12.75
CA SER A 213 -14.54 15.33 -14.01
C SER A 213 -15.34 14.06 -14.25
N ASN A 214 -15.64 13.75 -15.51
CA ASN A 214 -16.26 12.48 -15.88
C ASN A 214 -15.19 11.37 -15.89
N LEU A 215 -15.29 10.47 -14.91
CA LEU A 215 -14.36 9.36 -14.70
C LEU A 215 -15.12 8.05 -14.92
N LEU A 216 -14.78 7.35 -15.99
CA LEU A 216 -15.48 6.15 -16.43
C LEU A 216 -14.72 4.90 -15.97
N THR A 217 -15.48 3.91 -15.54
CA THR A 217 -15.07 2.51 -15.45
C THR A 217 -15.59 1.80 -16.71
N TRP A 218 -14.95 0.69 -17.08
CA TRP A 218 -15.42 -0.17 -18.17
C TRP A 218 -16.91 -0.51 -18.01
N GLY A 219 -17.67 -0.40 -19.10
CA GLY A 219 -19.13 -0.61 -19.12
C GLY A 219 -19.97 0.64 -18.82
N ASP A 220 -19.39 1.73 -18.32
CA ASP A 220 -20.11 2.98 -18.11
C ASP A 220 -20.53 3.63 -19.43
N GLN A 221 -21.63 4.40 -19.41
CA GLN A 221 -22.08 5.15 -20.59
C GLN A 221 -21.13 6.31 -20.91
N VAL A 222 -20.74 6.40 -22.19
CA VAL A 222 -19.85 7.45 -22.68
C VAL A 222 -20.54 8.82 -22.67
N PRO A 223 -19.98 9.83 -21.98
CA PRO A 223 -20.57 11.16 -21.94
C PRO A 223 -20.40 11.90 -23.28
N SER A 224 -21.44 12.58 -23.71
CA SER A 224 -21.45 13.44 -24.90
C SER A 224 -21.06 14.89 -24.61
N SER A 225 -21.10 15.31 -23.35
CA SER A 225 -20.81 16.69 -22.96
C SER A 225 -20.10 16.78 -21.59
N PRO A 226 -19.46 17.94 -21.30
CA PRO A 226 -18.88 18.20 -19.99
C PRO A 226 -19.90 18.15 -18.85
N PRO A 227 -19.47 17.89 -17.60
CA PRO A 227 -20.32 17.97 -16.43
C PRO A 227 -20.99 19.35 -16.29
N SER A 228 -22.29 19.39 -16.02
CA SER A 228 -23.07 20.62 -15.86
C SER A 228 -22.63 21.47 -14.66
N ALA A 229 -21.95 20.88 -13.68
CA ALA A 229 -21.45 21.57 -12.49
C ALA A 229 -20.12 22.33 -12.72
N LEU A 230 -19.56 22.30 -13.93
CA LEU A 230 -18.40 23.10 -14.27
C LEU A 230 -18.76 24.59 -14.41
N SER A 231 -17.79 25.46 -14.08
CA SER A 231 -17.99 26.91 -14.22
C SER A 231 -18.11 27.29 -15.70
N LEU A 232 -19.15 28.05 -16.05
CA LEU A 232 -19.29 28.61 -17.40
C LEU A 232 -18.24 29.69 -17.70
N GLN A 233 -17.61 30.26 -16.67
CA GLN A 233 -16.56 31.26 -16.78
C GLN A 233 -15.29 30.75 -16.07
N PRO A 234 -14.44 29.97 -16.76
CA PRO A 234 -13.15 29.59 -16.23
C PRO A 234 -12.21 30.80 -16.17
N LYS A 235 -11.17 30.72 -15.33
CA LYS A 235 -10.10 31.74 -15.28
C LYS A 235 -9.40 31.82 -16.64
N THR A 236 -8.86 32.98 -16.99
CA THR A 236 -8.18 33.21 -18.29
C THR A 236 -7.12 32.15 -18.60
N SER A 237 -6.27 31.79 -17.64
CA SER A 237 -5.24 30.76 -17.81
C SER A 237 -5.79 29.35 -18.05
N VAL A 238 -6.99 29.06 -17.53
CA VAL A 238 -7.69 27.78 -17.76
C VAL A 238 -8.34 27.81 -19.13
N GLN A 239 -8.93 28.94 -19.53
CA GLN A 239 -9.52 29.14 -20.85
C GLN A 239 -8.50 28.96 -21.98
N GLU A 240 -7.32 29.58 -21.87
CA GLU A 240 -6.21 29.40 -22.82
C GLU A 240 -5.83 27.92 -22.99
N CYS A 241 -5.77 27.19 -21.87
CA CYS A 241 -5.46 25.76 -21.88
C CYS A 241 -6.61 24.92 -22.47
N ILE A 242 -7.88 25.30 -22.24
CA ILE A 242 -9.05 24.66 -22.85
C ILE A 242 -8.99 24.80 -24.38
N ASP A 243 -8.67 25.99 -24.88
CA ASP A 243 -8.65 26.25 -26.32
C ASP A 243 -7.51 25.52 -27.01
N ALA A 244 -6.33 25.45 -26.38
CA ALA A 244 -5.23 24.61 -26.85
C ALA A 244 -5.59 23.11 -26.85
N LEU A 245 -6.26 22.63 -25.79
CA LEU A 245 -6.72 21.23 -25.74
C LEU A 245 -7.76 20.92 -26.81
N ARG A 246 -8.66 21.85 -27.16
CA ARG A 246 -9.64 21.65 -28.23
C ARG A 246 -8.97 21.45 -29.58
N GLN A 247 -7.87 22.15 -29.85
CA GLN A 247 -7.07 21.97 -31.06
C GLN A 247 -6.42 20.58 -31.07
N LEU A 248 -5.79 20.17 -29.97
CA LEU A 248 -5.19 18.84 -29.85
C LEU A 248 -6.24 17.72 -30.02
N PHE A 249 -7.38 17.82 -29.35
CA PHE A 249 -8.46 16.84 -29.48
C PHE A 249 -9.17 16.88 -30.84
N ALA A 250 -8.93 17.90 -31.68
CA ALA A 250 -9.36 17.91 -33.07
C ALA A 250 -8.39 17.12 -33.97
N GLU A 251 -7.09 17.16 -33.68
CA GLU A 251 -6.07 16.36 -34.37
C GLU A 251 -6.19 14.87 -34.03
N ARG A 252 -6.33 14.54 -32.74
CA ARG A 252 -6.44 13.16 -32.27
C ARG A 252 -7.45 13.03 -31.13
N PRO A 253 -8.32 12.00 -31.15
CA PRO A 253 -9.45 11.89 -30.22
C PRO A 253 -9.07 11.49 -28.79
N SER A 254 -7.86 10.96 -28.57
CA SER A 254 -7.45 10.36 -27.29
C SER A 254 -5.98 10.63 -26.96
N TYR A 255 -5.67 11.05 -25.74
CA TYR A 255 -4.29 11.31 -25.28
C TYR A 255 -4.05 10.85 -23.85
N THR A 256 -2.83 10.44 -23.52
CA THR A 256 -2.38 10.34 -22.12
C THR A 256 -2.15 11.73 -21.52
N ARG A 257 -2.18 11.81 -20.17
CA ARG A 257 -1.82 13.06 -19.48
C ARG A 257 -0.43 13.55 -19.85
N ARG A 258 0.53 12.62 -19.95
CA ARG A 258 1.94 12.92 -20.25
C ARG A 258 2.07 13.49 -21.66
N ALA A 259 1.48 12.86 -22.67
CA ALA A 259 1.49 13.38 -24.04
C ALA A 259 0.97 14.83 -24.11
N LEU A 260 -0.12 15.15 -23.39
CA LEU A 260 -0.64 16.51 -23.31
C LEU A 260 0.32 17.48 -22.61
N GLN A 261 1.03 17.04 -21.56
CA GLN A 261 2.00 17.88 -20.86
C GLN A 261 3.18 18.28 -21.76
N HIS A 262 3.68 17.33 -22.56
CA HIS A 262 4.74 17.61 -23.53
C HIS A 262 4.27 18.57 -24.63
N LYS A 263 3.05 18.37 -25.18
CA LYS A 263 2.51 19.24 -26.24
C LYS A 263 2.17 20.66 -25.77
N LEU A 264 1.73 20.86 -24.53
CA LEU A 264 1.27 22.16 -24.01
C LEU A 264 2.37 22.97 -23.30
N GLY A 265 3.54 22.37 -23.04
CA GLY A 265 4.62 23.00 -22.30
C GLY A 265 4.34 23.21 -20.81
N SER A 266 5.33 23.71 -20.07
CA SER A 266 5.33 23.73 -18.59
C SER A 266 4.30 24.67 -17.95
N VAL A 267 3.94 25.77 -18.63
CA VAL A 267 3.03 26.79 -18.09
C VAL A 267 1.58 26.30 -18.13
N LEU A 268 1.09 25.89 -19.31
CA LEU A 268 -0.27 25.40 -19.49
C LEU A 268 -0.49 24.04 -18.81
N SER A 269 0.56 23.20 -18.72
CA SER A 269 0.51 21.91 -18.01
C SER A 269 0.05 22.02 -16.55
N ARG A 270 0.30 23.15 -15.88
CA ARG A 270 -0.19 23.39 -14.50
C ARG A 270 -1.71 23.51 -14.44
N GLN A 271 -2.34 24.01 -15.50
CA GLN A 271 -3.78 24.20 -15.61
C GLN A 271 -4.51 22.95 -16.15
N LEU A 272 -3.78 22.00 -16.72
CA LEU A 272 -4.32 20.80 -17.36
C LEU A 272 -5.35 20.05 -16.49
N LYS A 273 -5.13 19.97 -15.17
CA LYS A 273 -6.06 19.33 -14.22
C LYS A 273 -7.45 19.98 -14.23
N PHE A 274 -7.51 21.30 -14.40
CA PHE A 274 -8.76 22.07 -14.39
C PHE A 274 -9.38 22.20 -15.79
N SER A 275 -8.58 22.11 -16.85
CA SER A 275 -9.03 22.29 -18.22
C SER A 275 -9.58 21.01 -18.84
N LEU A 276 -9.02 19.83 -18.53
CA LEU A 276 -9.44 18.55 -19.10
C LEU A 276 -10.94 18.25 -18.98
N PRO A 277 -11.60 18.48 -17.84
CA PRO A 277 -13.04 18.20 -17.71
C PRO A 277 -13.93 18.92 -18.72
N TYR A 278 -13.49 20.04 -19.31
CA TYR A 278 -14.25 20.81 -20.30
C TYR A 278 -14.20 20.20 -21.71
N VAL A 279 -13.26 19.31 -21.99
CA VAL A 279 -12.98 18.82 -23.35
C VAL A 279 -13.00 17.29 -23.47
N SER A 280 -12.74 16.59 -22.37
CA SER A 280 -12.58 15.14 -22.36
C SER A 280 -13.11 14.49 -21.09
N TYR A 281 -13.37 13.19 -21.19
CA TYR A 281 -13.58 12.29 -20.07
C TYR A 281 -12.37 11.35 -19.93
N TYR A 282 -12.28 10.61 -18.83
CA TYR A 282 -11.12 9.77 -18.50
C TYR A 282 -11.53 8.34 -18.13
N TYR A 283 -10.83 7.34 -18.66
CA TYR A 283 -11.01 5.93 -18.29
C TYR A 283 -10.11 5.52 -17.13
N ARG A 284 -10.72 4.98 -16.06
CA ARG A 284 -10.04 4.42 -14.88
C ARG A 284 -9.71 2.93 -15.02
N SER A 285 -10.41 2.21 -15.90
CA SER A 285 -10.20 0.79 -16.19
C SER A 285 -10.41 0.50 -17.67
N GLY A 286 -10.17 -0.75 -18.06
CA GLY A 286 -10.26 -1.22 -19.44
C GLY A 286 -9.04 -0.88 -20.31
N PRO A 287 -9.12 -1.10 -21.63
CA PRO A 287 -7.99 -0.98 -22.57
C PRO A 287 -7.51 0.46 -22.77
N TRP A 288 -8.32 1.46 -22.40
CA TRP A 288 -7.97 2.89 -22.46
C TRP A 288 -7.68 3.47 -21.07
N ARG A 289 -7.41 2.63 -20.07
CA ARG A 289 -7.07 3.05 -18.70
C ARG A 289 -5.92 4.05 -18.71
N GLY A 290 -6.17 5.27 -18.24
CA GLY A 290 -5.15 6.33 -18.25
C GLY A 290 -5.26 7.34 -19.38
N ALA A 291 -6.13 7.11 -20.38
CA ALA A 291 -6.37 8.03 -21.47
C ALA A 291 -7.49 9.04 -21.16
N TYR A 292 -7.32 10.25 -21.70
CA TYR A 292 -8.35 11.26 -21.84
C TYR A 292 -8.90 11.20 -23.25
N ILE A 293 -10.22 11.07 -23.39
CA ILE A 293 -10.90 10.91 -24.67
C ILE A 293 -11.90 12.05 -24.85
N LYS A 294 -11.95 12.61 -26.05
CA LYS A 294 -12.90 13.67 -26.41
C LYS A 294 -14.34 13.21 -26.20
N TYR A 295 -15.19 14.10 -25.70
CA TYR A 295 -16.62 13.82 -25.52
C TYR A 295 -17.30 13.38 -26.83
N GLY A 296 -18.25 12.44 -26.68
CA GLY A 296 -19.01 11.88 -27.80
C GLY A 296 -18.27 10.81 -28.62
N VAL A 297 -16.99 10.57 -28.37
CA VAL A 297 -16.22 9.48 -28.98
C VAL A 297 -16.27 8.27 -28.06
N ASP A 298 -16.77 7.15 -28.55
CA ASP A 298 -16.83 5.87 -27.82
C ASP A 298 -15.81 4.88 -28.40
N PRO A 299 -14.68 4.62 -27.72
CA PRO A 299 -13.63 3.76 -28.25
C PRO A 299 -14.05 2.28 -28.35
N ALA A 300 -15.07 1.86 -27.60
CA ALA A 300 -15.61 0.51 -27.65
C ALA A 300 -16.47 0.26 -28.90
N LYS A 301 -16.86 1.30 -29.64
CA LYS A 301 -17.67 1.20 -30.86
C LYS A 301 -16.88 1.41 -32.15
N ASP A 302 -15.69 2.00 -32.06
CA ASP A 302 -14.86 2.34 -33.21
C ASP A 302 -13.54 1.57 -33.19
N ARG A 303 -13.35 0.67 -34.16
CA ARG A 303 -12.12 -0.11 -34.31
C ARG A 303 -10.90 0.75 -34.59
N SER A 304 -11.06 1.95 -35.18
CA SER A 304 -9.95 2.86 -35.43
C SER A 304 -9.30 3.36 -34.13
N MET A 305 -9.98 3.17 -32.99
CA MET A 305 -9.50 3.54 -31.67
C MET A 305 -8.56 2.50 -31.04
N SER A 306 -8.34 1.36 -31.69
CA SER A 306 -7.41 0.29 -31.24
C SER A 306 -6.01 0.86 -30.93
N LYS A 307 -5.43 1.63 -31.85
CA LYS A 307 -4.12 2.27 -31.68
C LYS A 307 -4.05 3.29 -30.55
N TYR A 308 -5.17 3.74 -30.00
CA TYR A 308 -5.19 4.65 -28.84
C TYR A 308 -5.31 3.92 -27.49
N GLN A 309 -5.32 2.59 -27.49
CA GLN A 309 -5.23 1.79 -26.25
C GLN A 309 -3.95 2.15 -25.48
N VAL A 310 -4.02 2.02 -24.15
CA VAL A 310 -2.95 2.39 -23.22
C VAL A 310 -2.39 1.14 -22.56
N GLU A 311 -1.09 0.96 -22.65
CA GLU A 311 -0.37 -0.09 -21.93
C GLU A 311 0.46 0.54 -20.80
N HIS A 312 0.31 -0.02 -19.59
CA HIS A 312 0.97 0.49 -18.39
C HIS A 312 1.85 -0.60 -17.77
N PHE A 313 3.16 -0.35 -17.71
CA PHE A 313 4.13 -1.29 -17.21
C PHE A 313 4.65 -0.86 -15.83
N ARG A 314 4.45 -1.72 -14.84
CA ARG A 314 5.15 -1.62 -13.56
C ARG A 314 6.42 -2.46 -13.63
N ILE A 315 7.54 -1.78 -13.80
CA ILE A 315 8.87 -2.39 -13.88
C ILE A 315 9.53 -2.20 -12.52
N THR A 316 9.45 -3.22 -11.67
CA THR A 316 10.12 -3.22 -10.36
C THR A 316 11.60 -3.52 -10.55
N SER A 317 12.47 -2.73 -9.94
CA SER A 317 13.85 -3.15 -9.68
C SER A 317 13.82 -4.37 -8.74
N ASP A 318 14.62 -5.39 -9.02
CA ASP A 318 14.87 -6.42 -8.02
C ASP A 318 15.53 -5.75 -6.80
N ASP A 319 15.01 -6.03 -5.60
CA ASP A 319 15.47 -5.44 -4.33
C ASP A 319 16.97 -5.66 -4.03
N SER A 320 17.64 -6.54 -4.80
CA SER A 320 19.09 -6.77 -4.75
C SER A 320 19.91 -5.59 -5.29
N ASN A 321 19.33 -4.73 -6.13
CA ASN A 321 19.98 -3.53 -6.66
C ASN A 321 19.18 -2.28 -6.31
N LYS A 322 19.16 -1.92 -5.02
CA LYS A 322 18.90 -0.54 -4.60
C LYS A 322 20.09 0.35 -4.99
N ILE A 323 20.26 0.54 -6.29
CA ILE A 323 20.77 1.82 -6.77
C ILE A 323 19.67 2.82 -6.37
N GLN A 324 20.08 3.88 -5.68
CA GLN A 324 19.24 5.02 -5.33
C GLN A 324 18.36 5.41 -6.53
N ASP A 325 17.21 6.06 -6.28
CA ASP A 325 16.39 6.77 -7.29
C ASP A 325 17.24 7.84 -8.02
N GLN A 326 18.24 7.40 -8.77
CA GLN A 326 18.89 8.16 -9.80
C GLN A 326 17.87 8.17 -10.93
N GLU A 327 17.43 9.38 -11.28
CA GLU A 327 16.79 9.67 -12.57
C GLU A 327 17.42 8.76 -13.61
N VAL A 328 16.62 7.91 -14.26
CA VAL A 328 17.09 6.99 -15.29
C VAL A 328 17.92 7.81 -16.26
N GLN A 329 19.25 7.62 -16.24
CA GLN A 329 20.16 8.40 -17.07
C GLN A 329 19.79 8.12 -18.53
N GLY A 330 19.25 9.11 -19.22
CA GLY A 330 18.76 8.98 -20.59
C GLY A 330 17.24 8.88 -20.76
N ALA A 331 16.43 9.23 -19.75
CA ALA A 331 14.99 9.38 -19.95
C ALA A 331 14.72 10.42 -21.06
N SER A 332 13.98 10.02 -22.10
CA SER A 332 13.66 10.90 -23.22
C SER A 332 12.76 12.05 -22.76
N SER A 333 13.01 13.27 -23.25
CA SER A 333 12.10 14.41 -23.07
C SER A 333 10.87 14.33 -23.99
N GLU A 334 10.66 13.19 -24.66
CA GLU A 334 9.58 12.93 -25.57
C GLU A 334 8.66 11.83 -25.00
N TYR A 335 7.36 11.98 -25.21
CA TYR A 335 6.35 11.00 -24.79
C TYR A 335 6.25 9.80 -25.76
N VAL A 336 6.96 9.89 -26.87
CA VAL A 336 7.08 8.87 -27.92
C VAL A 336 8.14 7.86 -27.50
N PHE A 337 7.86 6.58 -27.74
CA PHE A 337 8.80 5.50 -27.49
C PHE A 337 9.31 4.93 -28.81
N ASP A 338 10.60 5.12 -29.10
CA ASP A 338 11.28 4.68 -30.32
C ASP A 338 12.19 3.45 -30.11
N GLY A 339 12.17 2.87 -28.90
CA GLY A 339 13.04 1.75 -28.52
C GLY A 339 14.47 2.13 -28.13
N THR A 340 14.89 3.39 -28.24
CA THR A 340 16.27 3.82 -27.97
C THR A 340 16.48 4.30 -26.54
N ALA A 341 15.50 4.99 -25.99
CA ALA A 341 15.56 5.61 -24.67
C ALA A 341 14.40 5.15 -23.79
N TYR A 342 14.65 5.09 -22.48
CA TYR A 342 13.59 4.80 -21.52
C TYR A 342 12.58 5.98 -21.49
N PRO A 343 11.27 5.75 -21.56
CA PRO A 343 10.29 6.84 -21.56
C PRO A 343 10.16 7.49 -20.18
N ASP A 344 9.78 8.78 -20.13
CA ASP A 344 9.51 9.53 -18.87
C ASP A 344 8.48 8.82 -17.98
N ALA A 345 7.51 8.12 -18.58
CA ALA A 345 6.57 7.29 -17.86
C ALA A 345 6.30 5.98 -18.62
N PRO A 346 6.25 4.83 -17.94
CA PRO A 346 5.93 3.54 -18.55
C PRO A 346 4.41 3.36 -18.75
N MET A 347 3.72 4.43 -19.15
CA MET A 347 2.30 4.45 -19.54
C MET A 347 2.24 5.00 -20.96
N LEU A 348 2.18 4.11 -21.94
CA LEU A 348 2.31 4.44 -23.35
C LEU A 348 0.98 4.15 -24.06
N GLN A 349 0.58 5.03 -24.98
CA GLN A 349 -0.44 4.67 -25.95
C GLN A 349 0.22 3.99 -27.14
N LEU A 350 -0.47 3.01 -27.74
CA LEU A 350 0.12 2.21 -28.81
C LEU A 350 0.55 3.06 -30.02
N ILE A 351 -0.22 4.07 -30.38
CA ILE A 351 0.15 5.02 -31.46
C ILE A 351 1.40 5.85 -31.15
N ASP A 352 1.81 5.96 -29.89
CA ASP A 352 3.03 6.70 -29.51
C ASP A 352 4.27 5.79 -29.49
N ILE A 353 4.13 4.54 -29.93
CA ILE A 353 5.23 3.58 -30.10
C ILE A 353 5.69 3.64 -31.55
N HIS A 354 6.90 4.14 -31.76
CA HIS A 354 7.56 4.26 -33.06
C HIS A 354 8.80 3.35 -33.12
N GLU A 355 8.56 2.07 -32.90
CA GLU A 355 9.58 1.03 -32.94
C GLU A 355 9.19 0.03 -34.02
N GLY A 356 10.02 -0.11 -35.06
CA GLY A 356 9.61 -0.76 -36.32
C GLY A 356 9.08 -2.18 -36.17
N PHE A 357 9.56 -2.97 -35.21
CA PHE A 357 9.00 -4.31 -34.96
C PHE A 357 7.60 -4.22 -34.32
N LEU A 358 7.40 -3.40 -33.30
CA LEU A 358 6.10 -3.23 -32.64
C LEU A 358 5.06 -2.53 -33.53
N GLU A 359 5.48 -1.59 -34.39
CA GLU A 359 4.59 -0.90 -35.34
C GLU A 359 3.84 -1.89 -36.24
N GLU A 360 4.50 -2.95 -36.73
CA GLU A 360 3.87 -3.99 -37.56
C GLU A 360 2.70 -4.68 -36.84
N TYR A 361 2.83 -4.94 -35.54
CA TYR A 361 1.77 -5.56 -34.74
C TYR A 361 0.67 -4.55 -34.35
N ILE A 362 1.03 -3.27 -34.17
CA ILE A 362 0.09 -2.22 -33.79
C ILE A 362 -0.79 -1.80 -34.98
N GLU A 363 -0.22 -1.73 -36.18
CA GLU A 363 -0.91 -1.37 -37.43
C GLU A 363 -1.59 -2.57 -38.12
N THR A 364 -1.66 -3.72 -37.45
CA THR A 364 -2.31 -4.92 -38.00
C THR A 364 -3.78 -4.66 -38.38
N SER A 365 -4.21 -5.34 -39.44
CA SER A 365 -5.62 -5.38 -39.84
C SER A 365 -6.43 -6.45 -39.11
N ASP A 366 -5.76 -7.37 -38.41
CA ASP A 366 -6.38 -8.47 -37.66
C ASP A 366 -6.87 -8.00 -36.28
N LEU A 367 -7.98 -7.27 -36.28
CA LEU A 367 -8.67 -6.80 -35.08
C LEU A 367 -9.93 -7.63 -34.82
N ARG A 368 -10.29 -7.78 -33.54
CA ARG A 368 -11.47 -8.52 -33.08
C ARG A 368 -12.77 -7.94 -33.65
N GLU A 369 -13.79 -8.79 -33.72
CA GLU A 369 -15.12 -8.33 -34.13
C GLU A 369 -15.82 -7.48 -33.06
N SER A 370 -15.64 -7.87 -31.80
CA SER A 370 -16.13 -7.21 -30.59
C SER A 370 -14.98 -6.86 -29.66
N VAL A 371 -15.08 -5.71 -28.99
CA VAL A 371 -14.08 -5.25 -28.04
C VAL A 371 -14.06 -6.12 -26.78
N ASP A 372 -12.86 -6.42 -26.31
CA ASP A 372 -12.59 -7.13 -25.05
C ASP A 372 -12.30 -6.16 -23.90
N GLU A 373 -12.69 -6.52 -22.67
CA GLU A 373 -12.46 -5.68 -21.48
C GLU A 373 -10.97 -5.49 -21.15
N SER A 374 -10.15 -6.50 -21.41
CA SER A 374 -8.72 -6.50 -21.07
C SER A 374 -7.83 -6.15 -22.25
N ASP A 375 -8.16 -6.69 -23.42
CA ASP A 375 -7.30 -6.61 -24.62
C ASP A 375 -7.78 -5.58 -25.64
N GLY A 376 -9.00 -5.08 -25.48
CA GLY A 376 -9.62 -4.14 -26.41
C GLY A 376 -9.87 -4.78 -27.78
N TRP A 377 -9.43 -4.10 -28.83
CA TRP A 377 -9.66 -4.52 -30.21
C TRP A 377 -8.63 -5.50 -30.75
N TYR A 378 -7.47 -5.66 -30.10
CA TYR A 378 -6.44 -6.58 -30.54
C TYR A 378 -6.79 -8.02 -30.13
N THR A 379 -6.40 -9.01 -30.94
CA THR A 379 -6.49 -10.41 -30.54
C THR A 379 -5.59 -10.67 -29.33
N GLU A 380 -5.92 -11.68 -28.52
CA GLU A 380 -5.14 -12.08 -27.34
C GLU A 380 -3.67 -12.33 -27.70
N LYS A 381 -3.42 -12.96 -28.85
CA LYS A 381 -2.07 -13.23 -29.34
C LYS A 381 -1.31 -11.95 -29.69
N THR A 382 -1.92 -11.07 -30.49
CA THR A 382 -1.27 -9.83 -30.92
C THR A 382 -0.92 -8.93 -29.74
N ILE A 383 -1.86 -8.75 -28.80
CA ILE A 383 -1.60 -7.88 -27.64
C ILE A 383 -0.60 -8.52 -26.66
N ALA A 384 -0.60 -9.85 -26.50
CA ALA A 384 0.40 -10.55 -25.70
C ALA A 384 1.81 -10.35 -26.26
N VAL A 385 1.97 -10.41 -27.59
CA VAL A 385 3.23 -10.10 -28.27
C VAL A 385 3.68 -8.67 -27.99
N ILE A 386 2.81 -7.69 -28.23
CA ILE A 386 3.10 -6.27 -27.98
C ILE A 386 3.55 -6.07 -26.53
N ARG A 387 2.79 -6.59 -25.56
CA ARG A 387 3.10 -6.47 -24.13
C ARG A 387 4.41 -7.14 -23.74
N LYS A 388 4.71 -8.34 -24.24
CA LYS A 388 5.93 -9.09 -23.91
C LYS A 388 7.17 -8.40 -24.47
N VAL A 389 7.14 -8.00 -25.74
CA VAL A 389 8.28 -7.34 -26.39
C VAL A 389 8.52 -5.97 -25.76
N LEU A 390 7.49 -5.14 -25.62
CA LEU A 390 7.61 -3.82 -25.01
C LEU A 390 8.09 -3.89 -23.55
N ARG A 391 7.59 -4.85 -22.76
CA ARG A 391 8.09 -5.06 -21.38
C ARG A 391 9.57 -5.42 -21.37
N SER A 392 10.01 -6.33 -22.24
CA SER A 392 11.40 -6.76 -22.32
C SER A 392 12.32 -5.62 -22.75
N GLU A 393 11.90 -4.79 -23.70
CA GLU A 393 12.64 -3.59 -24.11
C GLU A 393 12.77 -2.59 -22.97
N LEU A 394 11.68 -2.26 -22.30
CA LEU A 394 11.72 -1.33 -21.17
C LEU A 394 12.60 -1.84 -20.02
N VAL A 395 12.63 -3.16 -19.77
CA VAL A 395 13.55 -3.78 -18.80
C VAL A 395 15.00 -3.67 -19.27
N SER A 396 15.28 -3.95 -20.54
CA SER A 396 16.63 -3.85 -21.12
C SER A 396 17.18 -2.41 -21.06
N LEU A 397 16.35 -1.43 -21.41
CA LEU A 397 16.69 -0.01 -21.37
C LEU A 397 16.91 0.48 -19.94
N ARG A 398 16.06 0.08 -18.99
CA ARG A 398 16.25 0.38 -17.56
C ARG A 398 17.58 -0.18 -17.04
N ASP A 399 17.94 -1.41 -17.44
CA ASP A 399 19.18 -2.06 -17.04
C ASP A 399 20.43 -1.50 -17.76
N GLY A 400 20.27 -0.53 -18.66
CA GLY A 400 21.37 0.05 -19.45
C GLY A 400 21.94 -0.88 -20.52
N LYS A 401 21.22 -1.95 -20.89
CA LYS A 401 21.64 -2.92 -21.91
C LYS A 401 21.34 -2.47 -23.35
N GLY A 402 20.55 -1.40 -23.51
CA GLY A 402 20.16 -0.84 -24.80
C GLY A 402 18.95 -1.54 -25.43
N ALA A 403 18.64 -1.16 -26.67
CA ALA A 403 17.54 -1.72 -27.47
C ALA A 403 17.75 -3.21 -27.77
N LEU A 404 16.67 -3.97 -27.84
CA LEU A 404 16.73 -5.40 -28.19
C LEU A 404 16.92 -5.57 -29.71
N SER A 405 17.71 -6.57 -30.10
CA SER A 405 17.82 -6.94 -31.52
C SER A 405 16.56 -7.66 -32.00
N ASN A 406 16.28 -7.62 -33.31
CA ASN A 406 15.13 -8.34 -33.87
C ASN A 406 15.18 -9.85 -33.57
N GLU A 407 16.37 -10.48 -33.59
CA GLU A 407 16.54 -11.89 -33.22
C GLU A 407 16.09 -12.17 -31.78
N GLN A 408 16.41 -11.27 -30.83
CA GLN A 408 15.96 -11.39 -29.45
C GLN A 408 14.44 -11.24 -29.35
N LYS A 409 13.85 -10.30 -30.11
CA LYS A 409 12.38 -10.11 -30.17
C LYS A 409 11.66 -11.33 -30.73
N PHE A 410 12.17 -11.90 -31.82
CA PHE A 410 11.64 -13.16 -32.39
C PHE A 410 11.80 -14.33 -31.40
N GLY A 411 12.88 -14.39 -30.63
CA GLY A 411 13.05 -15.35 -29.55
C GLY A 411 11.92 -15.31 -28.52
N LEU A 412 11.49 -14.11 -28.13
CA LEU A 412 10.38 -13.91 -27.17
C LEU A 412 9.03 -14.39 -27.71
N LEU A 413 8.80 -14.35 -29.03
CA LEU A 413 7.58 -14.87 -29.64
C LEU A 413 7.49 -16.39 -29.49
N ASN A 414 8.60 -17.09 -29.67
CA ASN A 414 8.65 -18.54 -29.55
C ASN A 414 8.33 -19.00 -28.12
N GLU A 415 8.68 -18.22 -27.10
CA GLU A 415 8.30 -18.47 -25.71
C GLU A 415 6.79 -18.30 -25.45
N LEU A 416 6.10 -17.45 -26.22
CA LEU A 416 4.66 -17.21 -26.08
C LEU A 416 3.80 -18.25 -26.84
N MET A 417 4.39 -18.94 -27.82
CA MET A 417 3.72 -19.98 -28.61
C MET A 417 3.88 -21.40 -28.03
N LEU A 418 4.66 -21.55 -26.96
CA LEU A 418 4.76 -22.74 -26.11
C LEU A 418 3.84 -22.59 -24.90
#